data_AF-A0A1V5DUT6-F1
#
_entry.id   AF-A0A1V5DUT6-F1
#
_cell.length_a   1.000
_cell.length_b   1.000
_cell.length_c   1.000
_cell.angle_alpha   90.00
_cell.angle_beta   90.00
_cell.angle_gamma   90.00
#
_symmetry.space_group_name_H-M   'P 1'
#
loop_
_entity.id
_entity.type
_entity.pdbx_description
1 polymer ?
#
loop_
_entity_poly.entity_id
_entity_poly.type
_entity_poly.pdbx_seq_one_letter_code
_entity_poly.pdbx_strand_id
1 'polypeptide(L)'
;MGITVTSEELLRQARQSGVDRIVIFPFPSQALADEGINEELLDETRRVPQFIPYYYIPDGLRTIPRVKGFYGGKWHWMRGISDCSSNYKVLDDPKLPEFMEKSEAVGLPLIVEEELEFTEALAKRSGKLNLIIPHLGMLGGNPLDFLAAFKTHEHVFFDTALASPQTIRRFVEAVGAQRILFGSDIPFGAMKNELQKVLSLPLSDREREAILGGNLRCLTGLDTASDPQ
;
A
#
# COMPACT_ATOMS: atom_id res chain seq x y z
N MET A 1 5.34 -16.66 17.46
CA MET A 1 4.34 -17.51 16.78
C MET A 1 4.09 -16.87 15.43
N GLY A 2 4.46 -17.52 14.34
CA GLY A 2 4.33 -16.94 13.00
C GLY A 2 2.89 -16.96 12.56
N ILE A 3 2.31 -15.79 12.28
CA ILE A 3 1.00 -15.74 11.63
C ILE A 3 1.22 -16.18 10.18
N THR A 4 0.54 -17.24 9.76
CA THR A 4 0.57 -17.71 8.37
C THR A 4 -0.77 -17.43 7.73
N VAL A 5 -0.77 -16.65 6.66
CA VAL A 5 -1.96 -16.36 5.85
C VAL A 5 -1.84 -17.15 4.56
N THR A 6 -2.85 -17.96 4.24
CA THR A 6 -2.84 -18.79 3.02
C THR A 6 -3.63 -18.13 1.90
N SER A 7 -3.31 -18.46 0.65
CA SER A 7 -4.10 -18.05 -0.52
C SER A 7 -5.57 -18.46 -0.38
N GLU A 8 -5.83 -19.66 0.14
CA GLU A 8 -7.19 -20.15 0.36
C GLU A 8 -7.97 -19.26 1.32
N GLU A 9 -7.36 -18.81 2.41
CA GLU A 9 -7.99 -17.91 3.38
C GLU A 9 -8.31 -16.55 2.76
N LEU A 10 -7.36 -15.97 2.01
CA LEU A 10 -7.59 -14.71 1.29
C LEU A 10 -8.76 -14.83 0.31
N LEU A 11 -8.78 -15.88 -0.51
CA LEU A 11 -9.83 -16.13 -1.49
C LEU A 11 -11.18 -16.42 -0.83
N ARG A 12 -11.18 -17.09 0.33
CA ARG A 12 -12.40 -17.33 1.13
C ARG A 12 -12.98 -16.01 1.64
N GLN A 13 -12.15 -15.12 2.20
CA GLN A 13 -12.61 -13.80 2.63
C GLN A 13 -13.11 -12.96 1.45
N ALA A 14 -12.44 -13.04 0.29
CA ALA A 14 -12.82 -12.32 -0.92
C ALA A 14 -14.24 -12.70 -1.37
N ARG A 15 -14.50 -14.01 -1.51
CA ARG A 15 -15.82 -14.54 -1.87
C ARG A 15 -16.92 -14.14 -0.90
N GLN A 16 -16.62 -14.12 0.41
CA GLN A 16 -17.59 -13.76 1.44
C GLN A 16 -17.90 -12.26 1.50
N SER A 17 -16.99 -11.44 0.98
CA SER A 17 -17.08 -9.97 1.07
C SER A 17 -17.45 -9.32 -0.26
N GLY A 18 -17.34 -10.05 -1.38
CA GLY A 18 -17.49 -9.49 -2.72
C GLY A 18 -16.27 -8.68 -3.18
N VAL A 19 -15.07 -9.03 -2.69
CA VAL A 19 -13.81 -8.41 -3.16
C VAL A 19 -13.32 -9.17 -4.39
N ASP A 20 -13.12 -8.47 -5.50
CA ASP A 20 -12.76 -9.09 -6.79
C ASP A 20 -11.25 -9.32 -6.96
N ARG A 21 -10.43 -8.38 -6.48
CA ARG A 21 -8.97 -8.38 -6.61
C ARG A 21 -8.32 -8.03 -5.27
N ILE A 22 -7.15 -8.60 -5.01
CA ILE A 22 -6.44 -8.46 -3.73
C ILE A 22 -4.99 -8.10 -4.01
N VAL A 23 -4.53 -6.96 -3.50
CA VAL A 23 -3.10 -6.66 -3.43
C VAL A 23 -2.47 -7.57 -2.38
N ILE A 24 -1.44 -8.31 -2.79
CA ILE A 24 -0.66 -9.14 -1.88
C ILE A 24 0.81 -8.71 -1.92
N PHE A 25 1.47 -8.82 -0.78
CA PHE A 25 2.89 -8.63 -0.63
C PHE A 25 3.40 -9.53 0.52
N PRO A 26 4.68 -9.89 0.52
CA PRO A 26 5.30 -10.65 1.59
C PRO A 26 5.12 -10.00 2.96
N PHE A 27 4.98 -10.82 4.01
CA PHE A 27 5.04 -10.31 5.38
C PHE A 27 6.48 -9.80 5.68
N PRO A 28 6.66 -8.64 6.33
CA PRO A 28 7.98 -8.01 6.49
C PRO A 28 9.07 -8.94 7.03
N SER A 29 8.77 -9.69 8.10
CA SER A 29 9.75 -10.61 8.70
C SER A 29 10.15 -11.77 7.79
N GLN A 30 9.28 -12.19 6.87
CA GLN A 30 9.59 -13.23 5.89
C GLN A 30 10.47 -12.66 4.77
N ALA A 31 10.15 -11.47 4.27
CA ALA A 31 10.94 -10.81 3.23
C ALA A 31 12.34 -10.40 3.67
N LEU A 32 12.52 -10.05 4.94
CA LEU A 32 13.83 -9.79 5.52
C LEU A 32 14.64 -11.07 5.73
N ALA A 33 13.98 -12.22 5.92
CA ALA A 33 14.66 -13.51 6.07
C ALA A 33 15.10 -14.08 4.71
N ASP A 34 14.31 -13.89 3.66
CA ASP A 34 14.61 -14.35 2.30
C ASP A 34 13.99 -13.42 1.24
N GLU A 35 14.82 -12.73 0.46
CA GLU A 35 14.36 -11.89 -0.66
C GLU A 35 13.68 -12.71 -1.77
N GLY A 36 13.95 -14.02 -1.85
CA GLY A 36 13.36 -14.96 -2.81
C GLY A 36 11.83 -15.04 -2.74
N ILE A 37 11.24 -14.64 -1.61
CA ILE A 37 9.79 -14.59 -1.42
C ILE A 37 9.08 -13.67 -2.44
N ASN A 38 9.77 -12.68 -3.00
CA ASN A 38 9.21 -11.85 -4.07
C ASN A 38 8.94 -12.66 -5.35
N GLU A 39 9.78 -13.64 -5.68
CA GLU A 39 9.56 -14.51 -6.84
C GLU A 39 8.48 -15.56 -6.53
N GLU A 40 8.45 -16.08 -5.30
CA GLU A 40 7.38 -17.00 -4.87
C GLU A 40 5.99 -16.32 -4.91
N LEU A 41 5.92 -15.05 -4.50
CA LEU A 41 4.71 -14.23 -4.61
C LEU A 41 4.24 -14.15 -6.06
N LEU A 42 5.15 -13.88 -7.01
CA LEU A 42 4.81 -13.82 -8.43
C LEU A 42 4.27 -15.16 -8.94
N ASP A 43 4.92 -16.27 -8.60
CA ASP A 43 4.46 -17.61 -8.98
C ASP A 43 3.06 -17.90 -8.45
N GLU A 44 2.74 -17.44 -7.24
CA GLU A 44 1.40 -17.58 -6.69
C GLU A 44 0.37 -16.73 -7.44
N THR A 45 0.70 -15.49 -7.83
CA THR A 45 -0.21 -14.65 -8.62
C THR A 45 -0.46 -15.18 -10.03
N ARG A 46 0.48 -15.96 -10.60
CA ARG A 46 0.26 -16.67 -11.87
C ARG A 46 -0.77 -17.80 -11.73
N ARG A 47 -0.88 -18.40 -10.55
CA ARG A 47 -1.88 -19.45 -10.24
C ARG A 47 -3.22 -18.85 -9.84
N VAL A 48 -3.23 -17.66 -9.25
CA VAL A 48 -4.40 -17.00 -8.70
C VAL A 48 -4.56 -15.59 -9.31
N PRO A 49 -5.32 -15.45 -10.42
CA PRO A 49 -5.46 -14.17 -11.14
C PRO A 49 -6.09 -13.03 -10.33
N GLN A 50 -6.79 -13.35 -9.23
CA GLN A 50 -7.34 -12.34 -8.32
C GLN A 50 -6.25 -11.55 -7.60
N PHE A 51 -5.05 -12.10 -7.46
CA PHE A 51 -3.95 -11.46 -6.74
C PHE A 51 -3.21 -10.44 -7.61
N ILE A 52 -2.82 -9.34 -6.99
CA ILE A 52 -2.03 -8.25 -7.56
C ILE A 52 -0.73 -8.19 -6.77
N PRO A 53 0.42 -8.57 -7.37
CA PRO A 53 1.68 -8.66 -6.64
C PRO A 53 2.30 -7.27 -6.42
N TYR A 54 2.61 -6.97 -5.16
CA TYR A 54 3.45 -5.84 -4.76
C TYR A 54 4.84 -6.35 -4.33
N TYR A 55 5.87 -5.70 -4.85
CA TYR A 55 7.27 -6.05 -4.58
C TYR A 55 7.71 -5.53 -3.21
N TYR A 56 8.15 -6.40 -2.33
CA TYR A 56 8.75 -5.96 -1.07
C TYR A 56 10.13 -5.36 -1.34
N ILE A 57 10.32 -4.10 -0.95
CA ILE A 57 11.57 -3.36 -1.12
C ILE A 57 12.57 -3.84 -0.07
N PRO A 58 13.68 -4.49 -0.47
CA PRO A 58 14.66 -4.99 0.49
C PRO A 58 15.50 -3.85 1.08
N ASP A 59 16.12 -4.11 2.22
CA ASP A 59 17.04 -3.18 2.89
C ASP A 59 18.17 -2.70 1.98
N GLY A 60 18.51 -3.43 0.93
CA GLY A 60 19.47 -3.01 -0.10
C GLY A 60 19.02 -1.86 -1.00
N LEU A 61 17.82 -1.30 -0.81
CA LEU A 61 17.22 -0.25 -1.64
C LEU A 61 17.12 -0.67 -3.12
N ARG A 62 16.65 -1.89 -3.37
CA ARG A 62 16.40 -2.38 -4.73
C ARG A 62 15.01 -1.92 -5.17
N THR A 63 14.91 -1.27 -6.33
CA THR A 63 13.63 -0.82 -6.88
C THR A 63 12.81 -1.96 -7.47
N ILE A 64 11.51 -1.71 -7.65
CA ILE A 64 10.59 -2.63 -8.32
C ILE A 64 11.13 -2.99 -9.72
N PRO A 65 11.30 -4.29 -10.06
CA PRO A 65 11.81 -4.70 -11.36
C PRO A 65 10.73 -4.58 -12.44
N ARG A 66 10.91 -3.63 -13.38
CA ARG A 66 9.95 -3.28 -14.45
C ARG A 66 9.38 -4.46 -15.24
N VAL A 67 10.20 -5.48 -15.50
CA VAL A 67 9.85 -6.59 -16.42
C VAL A 67 9.16 -7.77 -15.72
N LYS A 68 9.01 -7.73 -14.40
CA LYS A 68 8.57 -8.91 -13.62
C LYS A 68 7.07 -8.96 -13.30
N GLY A 69 6.29 -7.95 -13.70
CA GLY A 69 4.83 -7.96 -13.55
C GLY A 69 4.29 -7.55 -12.18
N PHE A 70 5.09 -6.81 -11.38
CA PHE A 70 4.61 -6.17 -10.17
C PHE A 70 3.81 -4.90 -10.48
N TYR A 71 2.84 -4.57 -9.62
CA TYR A 71 1.97 -3.39 -9.77
C TYR A 71 2.23 -2.30 -8.72
N GLY A 72 3.16 -2.53 -7.80
CA GLY A 72 3.53 -1.59 -6.75
C GLY A 72 4.62 -2.19 -5.87
N GLY A 73 4.99 -1.46 -4.81
CA GLY A 73 5.95 -1.95 -3.84
C GLY A 73 5.53 -1.71 -2.40
N LYS A 74 6.11 -2.48 -1.47
CA LYS A 74 5.95 -2.34 -0.02
C LYS A 74 7.30 -2.01 0.61
N TRP A 75 7.33 -0.89 1.31
CA TRP A 75 8.42 -0.42 2.15
C TRP A 75 7.92 -0.44 3.61
N HIS A 76 8.68 -1.07 4.51
CA HIS A 76 8.26 -1.30 5.89
C HIS A 76 9.44 -1.11 6.86
N TRP A 77 9.42 -0.06 7.68
CA TRP A 77 10.38 0.19 8.77
C TRP A 77 11.83 -0.16 8.38
N MET A 78 12.30 0.39 7.26
CA MET A 78 13.50 -0.07 6.57
C MET A 78 14.73 0.01 7.49
N ARG A 79 15.41 -1.13 7.68
CA ARG A 79 16.54 -1.30 8.62
C ARG A 79 16.26 -0.81 10.04
N GLY A 80 14.99 -0.64 10.42
CA GLY A 80 14.51 -0.22 11.73
C GLY A 80 14.01 -1.40 12.56
N ILE A 81 13.20 -1.10 13.56
CA ILE A 81 12.46 -2.11 14.32
C ILE A 81 11.02 -2.09 13.80
N SER A 82 10.59 -3.18 13.17
CA SER A 82 9.23 -3.35 12.62
C SER A 82 8.20 -2.89 13.63
N ASP A 83 7.29 -2.02 13.17
CA ASP A 83 6.13 -1.55 13.92
C ASP A 83 6.48 -0.79 15.21
N CYS A 84 7.73 -0.33 15.34
CA CYS A 84 8.24 0.28 16.56
C CYS A 84 9.10 1.53 16.32
N SER A 85 10.13 1.48 15.47
CA SER A 85 11.00 2.64 15.25
C SER A 85 11.71 2.62 13.90
N SER A 86 11.67 3.76 13.20
CA SER A 86 12.32 3.93 11.91
C SER A 86 13.84 4.05 12.08
N ASN A 87 14.62 3.66 11.07
CA ASN A 87 16.04 3.95 11.04
C ASN A 87 16.34 5.18 10.18
N TYR A 88 16.39 6.35 10.79
CA TYR A 88 16.62 7.63 10.09
C TYR A 88 17.94 7.69 9.31
N LYS A 89 18.92 6.83 9.59
CA LYS A 89 20.15 6.73 8.78
C LYS A 89 19.89 6.28 7.34
N VAL A 90 18.75 5.66 7.06
CA VAL A 90 18.32 5.33 5.69
C VAL A 90 18.16 6.59 4.85
N LEU A 91 17.74 7.71 5.45
CA LEU A 91 17.61 9.00 4.75
C LEU A 91 18.96 9.57 4.28
N ASP A 92 20.06 9.11 4.89
CA ASP A 92 21.43 9.50 4.54
C ASP A 92 22.15 8.44 3.68
N ASP A 93 21.47 7.35 3.30
CA ASP A 93 22.07 6.29 2.49
C ASP A 93 22.43 6.82 1.09
N PRO A 94 23.68 6.65 0.62
CA PRO A 94 24.11 7.14 -0.69
C PRO A 94 23.34 6.52 -1.87
N LYS A 95 22.68 5.37 -1.68
CA LYS A 95 21.84 4.71 -2.68
C LYS A 95 20.41 5.25 -2.72
N LEU A 96 19.95 5.95 -1.67
CA LEU A 96 18.57 6.45 -1.61
C LEU A 96 18.24 7.38 -2.79
N PRO A 97 19.08 8.36 -3.18
CA PRO A 97 18.77 9.21 -4.35
C PRO A 97 18.56 8.40 -5.64
N GLU A 98 19.43 7.42 -5.91
CA GLU A 98 19.31 6.55 -7.08
C GLU A 98 18.05 5.68 -7.03
N PHE A 99 17.71 5.15 -5.84
CA PHE A 99 16.47 4.41 -5.61
C PHE A 99 15.23 5.27 -5.92
N MET A 100 15.21 6.51 -5.45
CA MET A 100 14.09 7.44 -5.67
C MET A 100 13.93 7.75 -7.16
N GLU A 101 15.02 8.13 -7.85
CA GLU A 101 14.99 8.41 -9.29
C GLU A 101 14.48 7.21 -10.10
N LYS A 102 14.99 6.00 -9.81
CA LYS A 102 14.54 4.78 -10.48
C LYS A 102 13.09 4.46 -10.18
N SER A 103 12.63 4.67 -8.94
CA SER A 103 11.24 4.42 -8.54
C SER A 103 10.27 5.41 -9.20
N GLU A 104 10.63 6.69 -9.28
CA GLU A 104 9.88 7.69 -10.04
C GLU A 104 9.78 7.30 -11.52
N ALA A 105 10.88 6.84 -12.10
CA ALA A 105 10.89 6.41 -13.50
C ALA A 105 10.02 5.15 -13.71
N VAL A 106 9.92 4.26 -12.72
CA VAL A 106 9.01 3.10 -12.74
C VAL A 106 7.55 3.55 -12.68
N GLY A 107 7.25 4.57 -11.88
CA GLY A 107 5.94 5.22 -11.80
C GLY A 107 4.88 4.43 -11.03
N LEU A 108 5.23 3.27 -10.48
CA LEU A 108 4.33 2.44 -9.67
C LEU A 108 4.28 2.95 -8.21
N PRO A 109 3.14 2.78 -7.52
CA PRO A 109 2.98 3.24 -6.15
C PRO A 109 3.81 2.43 -5.14
N LEU A 110 4.26 3.10 -4.09
CA LEU A 110 4.91 2.48 -2.93
C LEU A 110 4.05 2.65 -1.68
N ILE A 111 3.66 1.53 -1.06
CA ILE A 111 3.15 1.54 0.31
C ILE A 111 4.33 1.78 1.23
N VAL A 112 4.35 2.91 1.95
CA VAL A 112 5.43 3.29 2.86
C VAL A 112 4.89 3.33 4.27
N GLU A 113 5.30 2.37 5.08
CA GLU A 113 4.98 2.31 6.52
C GLU A 113 6.22 2.68 7.33
N GLU A 114 6.25 3.93 7.78
CA GLU A 114 7.32 4.57 8.54
C GLU A 114 6.71 5.64 9.46
N GLU A 115 7.50 6.18 10.37
CA GLU A 115 7.07 7.33 11.17
C GLU A 115 6.76 8.56 10.31
N LEU A 116 5.94 9.46 10.85
CA LEU A 116 5.52 10.70 10.19
C LEU A 116 6.72 11.50 9.67
N GLU A 117 7.70 11.78 10.53
CA GLU A 117 8.86 12.61 10.19
C GLU A 117 9.72 11.97 9.10
N PHE A 118 9.87 10.64 9.13
CA PHE A 118 10.57 9.89 8.10
C PHE A 118 9.83 9.96 6.75
N THR A 119 8.52 9.75 6.78
CA THR A 119 7.66 9.81 5.59
C THR A 119 7.68 11.20 4.96
N GLU A 120 7.62 12.26 5.79
CA GLU A 120 7.77 13.63 5.33
C GLU A 120 9.13 13.88 4.66
N ALA A 121 10.22 13.35 5.25
CA ALA A 121 11.56 13.49 4.70
C ALA A 121 11.70 12.79 3.35
N LEU A 122 11.07 11.62 3.16
CA LEU A 122 11.01 10.93 1.87
C LEU A 122 10.19 11.72 0.85
N ALA A 123 8.98 12.15 1.21
CA ALA A 123 8.09 12.91 0.33
C ALA A 123 8.73 14.23 -0.13
N LYS A 124 9.46 14.93 0.75
CA LYS A 124 10.18 16.18 0.40
C LYS A 124 11.28 15.96 -0.64
N ARG A 125 11.84 14.75 -0.75
CA ARG A 125 12.89 14.41 -1.72
C ARG A 125 12.36 14.08 -3.12
N SER A 126 11.06 13.81 -3.23
CA SER A 126 10.42 13.48 -4.51
C SER A 126 9.01 14.05 -4.55
N GLY A 127 8.78 15.00 -5.45
CA GLY A 127 7.44 15.52 -5.73
C GLY A 127 6.64 14.68 -6.73
N LYS A 128 7.11 13.49 -7.15
CA LYS A 128 6.48 12.71 -8.24
C LYS A 128 6.19 11.25 -7.89
N LEU A 129 6.90 10.70 -6.92
CA LEU A 129 6.69 9.33 -6.46
C LEU A 129 5.34 9.20 -5.75
N ASN A 130 4.52 8.26 -6.21
CA ASN A 130 3.22 7.97 -5.60
C ASN A 130 3.44 7.15 -4.31
N LEU A 131 3.17 7.77 -3.16
CA LEU A 131 3.26 7.14 -1.85
C LEU A 131 1.86 6.80 -1.35
N ILE A 132 1.68 5.57 -0.88
CA ILE A 132 0.48 5.14 -0.16
C ILE A 132 0.88 5.01 1.32
N ILE A 133 0.31 5.84 2.16
CA ILE A 133 0.49 5.77 3.60
C ILE A 133 -0.57 4.82 4.15
N PRO A 134 -0.18 3.66 4.70
CA PRO A 134 -1.14 2.67 5.10
C PRO A 134 -1.94 3.11 6.32
N HIS A 135 -3.13 2.50 6.53
CA HIS A 135 -3.99 2.71 7.71
C HIS A 135 -4.13 4.19 8.13
N LEU A 136 -4.22 5.09 7.15
CA LEU A 136 -4.29 6.54 7.31
C LEU A 136 -3.15 7.15 8.17
N GLY A 137 -1.98 6.52 8.24
CA GLY A 137 -0.84 6.95 9.06
C GLY A 137 -0.83 6.44 10.50
N MET A 138 -1.73 5.53 10.86
CA MET A 138 -1.61 4.76 12.12
C MET A 138 -0.24 4.04 12.18
N LEU A 139 0.20 3.52 13.33
CA LEU A 139 1.51 2.85 13.53
C LEU A 139 2.77 3.73 13.34
N GLY A 140 2.80 4.62 12.35
CA GLY A 140 3.82 5.66 12.16
C GLY A 140 3.53 6.96 12.92
N GLY A 141 2.36 7.11 13.52
CA GLY A 141 1.98 8.29 14.29
C GLY A 141 0.47 8.49 14.43
N ASN A 142 0.05 9.74 14.61
CA ASN A 142 -1.36 10.11 14.67
C ASN A 142 -1.90 10.38 13.25
N PRO A 143 -2.99 9.72 12.82
CA PRO A 143 -3.58 9.95 11.50
C PRO A 143 -3.89 11.43 11.17
N LEU A 144 -4.30 12.24 12.15
CA LEU A 144 -4.61 13.64 11.88
C LEU A 144 -3.38 14.50 11.62
N ASP A 145 -2.22 14.11 12.16
CA ASP A 145 -0.95 14.79 11.89
C ASP A 145 -0.45 14.43 10.48
N PHE A 146 -0.60 13.16 10.07
CA PHE A 146 -0.40 12.73 8.68
C PHE A 146 -1.32 13.49 7.71
N LEU A 147 -2.61 13.62 8.06
CA LEU A 147 -3.56 14.40 7.26
C LEU A 147 -3.10 15.86 7.13
N ALA A 148 -2.70 16.49 8.24
CA ALA A 148 -2.24 17.87 8.24
C ALA A 148 -0.99 18.07 7.37
N ALA A 149 -0.03 17.15 7.44
CA ALA A 149 1.22 17.19 6.69
C ALA A 149 1.02 17.01 5.18
N PHE A 150 0.13 16.10 4.77
CA PHE A 150 0.04 15.64 3.37
C PHE A 150 -1.24 16.06 2.64
N LYS A 151 -2.17 16.79 3.27
CA LYS A 151 -3.42 17.19 2.61
C LYS A 151 -3.24 17.99 1.33
N THR A 152 -2.12 18.69 1.13
CA THR A 152 -1.81 19.42 -0.12
C THR A 152 -0.85 18.67 -1.04
N HIS A 153 -0.42 17.47 -0.70
CA HIS A 153 0.55 16.70 -1.47
C HIS A 153 -0.15 15.72 -2.42
N GLU A 154 -0.18 16.04 -3.70
CA GLU A 154 -1.00 15.33 -4.71
C GLU A 154 -0.54 13.89 -4.98
N HIS A 155 0.73 13.59 -4.70
CA HIS A 155 1.34 12.26 -4.86
C HIS A 155 1.30 11.41 -3.58
N VAL A 156 0.62 11.87 -2.52
CA VAL A 156 0.39 11.08 -1.31
C VAL A 156 -1.06 10.64 -1.23
N PHE A 157 -1.21 9.34 -1.11
CA PHE A 157 -2.45 8.58 -1.01
C PHE A 157 -2.48 7.87 0.34
N PHE A 158 -3.66 7.39 0.73
CA PHE A 158 -3.83 6.68 2.00
C PHE A 158 -4.73 5.47 1.82
N ASP A 159 -4.47 4.38 2.55
CA ASP A 159 -5.44 3.29 2.63
C ASP A 159 -6.27 3.32 3.93
N THR A 160 -7.49 2.76 3.85
CA THR A 160 -8.46 2.80 4.94
C THR A 160 -8.28 1.73 6.00
N ALA A 161 -7.31 0.83 5.89
CA ALA A 161 -7.25 -0.36 6.72
C ALA A 161 -7.23 -0.02 8.21
N LEU A 162 -8.00 -0.78 9.00
CA LEU A 162 -8.14 -0.68 10.45
C LEU A 162 -8.72 0.64 10.98
N ALA A 163 -8.76 1.71 10.18
CA ALA A 163 -9.26 3.00 10.58
C ALA A 163 -10.75 2.96 10.94
N SER A 164 -11.21 3.94 11.73
CA SER A 164 -12.63 4.13 12.02
C SER A 164 -13.35 4.79 10.85
N PRO A 165 -14.67 4.55 10.64
CA PRO A 165 -15.46 5.28 9.64
C PRO A 165 -15.35 6.82 9.79
N GLN A 166 -15.28 7.32 11.02
CA GLN A 166 -15.14 8.75 11.31
C GLN A 166 -13.79 9.30 10.80
N THR A 167 -12.70 8.56 11.00
CA THR A 167 -11.37 8.94 10.50
C THR A 167 -11.32 8.90 8.98
N ILE A 168 -11.84 7.83 8.36
CA ILE A 168 -11.90 7.70 6.90
C ILE A 168 -12.67 8.89 6.29
N ARG A 169 -13.83 9.22 6.86
CA ARG A 169 -14.63 10.36 6.42
C ARG A 169 -13.86 11.69 6.48
N ARG A 170 -13.14 11.96 7.57
CA ARG A 170 -12.32 13.18 7.71
C ARG A 170 -11.25 13.27 6.62
N PHE A 171 -10.62 12.15 6.29
CA PHE A 171 -9.65 12.10 5.20
C PHE A 171 -10.32 12.37 3.86
N VAL A 172 -11.43 11.69 3.54
CA VAL A 172 -12.17 11.93 2.29
C VAL A 172 -12.58 13.40 2.15
N GLU A 173 -13.12 14.02 3.21
CA GLU A 173 -13.53 15.43 3.21
C GLU A 173 -12.35 16.40 3.00
N ALA A 174 -11.17 16.06 3.51
CA ALA A 174 -9.99 16.93 3.47
C ALA A 174 -9.12 16.75 2.21
N VAL A 175 -9.00 15.52 1.70
CA VAL A 175 -8.10 15.19 0.58
C VAL A 175 -8.81 14.78 -0.70
N GLY A 176 -10.10 14.51 -0.63
CA GLY A 176 -10.92 13.96 -1.71
C GLY A 176 -10.82 12.44 -1.81
N ALA A 177 -11.92 11.80 -2.20
CA ALA A 177 -11.99 10.34 -2.36
C ALA A 177 -10.97 9.77 -3.36
N GLN A 178 -10.46 10.57 -4.30
CA GLN A 178 -9.48 10.16 -5.31
C GLN A 178 -8.07 9.89 -4.74
N ARG A 179 -7.81 10.26 -3.48
CA ARG A 179 -6.56 9.97 -2.78
C ARG A 179 -6.67 8.90 -1.69
N ILE A 180 -7.80 8.21 -1.63
CA ILE A 180 -8.10 7.20 -0.61
C ILE A 180 -8.28 5.83 -1.27
N LEU A 181 -7.60 4.81 -0.77
CA LEU A 181 -7.67 3.44 -1.24
C LEU A 181 -8.34 2.56 -0.19
N PHE A 182 -9.14 1.59 -0.62
CA PHE A 182 -9.58 0.54 0.28
C PHE A 182 -8.40 -0.37 0.69
N GLY A 183 -8.27 -0.63 1.99
CA GLY A 183 -7.30 -1.56 2.56
C GLY A 183 -7.95 -2.43 3.63
N SER A 184 -7.52 -3.69 3.75
CA SER A 184 -8.05 -4.64 4.75
C SER A 184 -7.06 -5.07 5.83
N ASP A 185 -5.76 -4.94 5.56
CA ASP A 185 -4.64 -5.32 6.43
C ASP A 185 -4.76 -6.72 7.07
N ILE A 186 -4.98 -7.74 6.24
CA ILE A 186 -5.02 -9.13 6.71
C ILE A 186 -3.59 -9.54 7.08
N PRO A 187 -3.36 -10.18 8.24
CA PRO A 187 -4.34 -10.88 9.11
C PRO A 187 -4.89 -10.08 10.29
N PHE A 188 -4.57 -8.79 10.39
CA PHE A 188 -4.99 -7.95 11.52
C PHE A 188 -6.43 -7.45 11.38
N GLY A 189 -6.86 -7.19 10.15
CA GLY A 189 -8.25 -6.89 9.79
C GLY A 189 -8.97 -8.06 9.10
N ALA A 190 -10.19 -7.80 8.64
CA ALA A 190 -11.00 -8.75 7.88
C ALA A 190 -11.71 -8.01 6.74
N MET A 191 -11.64 -8.56 5.51
CA MET A 191 -12.15 -7.88 4.29
C MET A 191 -13.58 -7.38 4.46
N LYS A 192 -14.46 -8.23 5.01
CA LYS A 192 -15.87 -7.91 5.22
C LYS A 192 -16.05 -6.72 6.14
N ASN A 193 -15.35 -6.69 7.27
CA ASN A 193 -15.50 -5.64 8.27
C ASN A 193 -14.96 -4.31 7.74
N GLU A 194 -13.77 -4.32 7.15
CA GLU A 194 -13.15 -3.12 6.58
C GLU A 194 -13.99 -2.56 5.42
N LEU A 195 -14.52 -3.44 4.55
CA LEU A 195 -15.40 -3.02 3.45
C LEU A 195 -16.68 -2.37 3.98
N GLN A 196 -17.31 -2.95 5.00
CA GLN A 196 -18.52 -2.37 5.61
C GLN A 196 -18.26 -0.98 6.20
N LYS A 197 -17.06 -0.69 6.73
CA LYS A 197 -16.71 0.66 7.20
C LYS A 197 -16.81 1.68 6.07
N VAL A 198 -16.23 1.39 4.91
CA VAL A 198 -16.27 2.27 3.73
C VAL A 198 -17.71 2.38 3.18
N LEU A 199 -18.44 1.27 3.08
CA LEU A 199 -19.82 1.26 2.57
C LEU A 199 -20.80 2.02 3.47
N SER A 200 -20.51 2.14 4.78
CA SER A 200 -21.34 2.88 5.73
C SER A 200 -21.22 4.40 5.61
N LEU A 201 -20.23 4.90 4.86
CA LEU A 201 -19.98 6.33 4.71
C LEU A 201 -21.00 6.99 3.75
N PRO A 202 -21.37 8.27 3.99
CA PRO A 202 -22.25 9.02 3.11
C PRO A 202 -21.50 9.51 1.85
N LEU A 203 -21.02 8.56 1.04
CA LEU A 203 -20.29 8.81 -0.21
C LEU A 203 -21.23 8.69 -1.41
N SER A 204 -20.99 9.53 -2.43
CA SER A 204 -21.57 9.31 -3.76
C SER A 204 -21.05 8.01 -4.37
N ASP A 205 -21.78 7.46 -5.34
CA ASP A 205 -21.37 6.22 -6.02
C ASP A 205 -19.98 6.36 -6.68
N ARG A 206 -19.68 7.54 -7.25
CA ARG A 206 -18.39 7.84 -7.86
C ARG A 206 -17.24 7.86 -6.84
N GLU A 207 -17.46 8.44 -5.67
CA GLU A 207 -16.44 8.46 -4.60
C GLU A 207 -16.22 7.05 -4.06
N ARG A 208 -17.30 6.28 -3.89
CA ARG A 208 -17.23 4.88 -3.44
C ARG A 208 -16.46 4.03 -4.44
N GLU A 209 -16.74 4.15 -5.73
CA GLU A 209 -16.02 3.42 -6.79
C GLU A 209 -14.54 3.79 -6.83
N ALA A 210 -14.20 5.07 -6.66
CA ALA A 210 -12.82 5.52 -6.58
C ALA A 210 -12.06 4.81 -5.44
N ILE A 211 -12.64 4.79 -4.23
CA ILE A 211 -12.01 4.18 -3.06
C ILE A 211 -11.90 2.66 -3.18
N LEU A 212 -12.96 1.99 -3.63
CA LEU A 212 -13.02 0.52 -3.66
C LEU A 212 -12.13 -0.14 -4.73
N GLY A 213 -11.62 0.63 -5.70
CA GLY A 213 -10.66 0.10 -6.66
C GLY A 213 -10.25 1.06 -7.76
N GLY A 214 -11.05 2.09 -8.06
CA GLY A 214 -10.76 3.05 -9.12
C GLY A 214 -9.39 3.73 -8.97
N ASN A 215 -9.03 4.13 -7.74
CA ASN A 215 -7.76 4.78 -7.46
C ASN A 215 -6.58 3.83 -7.61
N LEU A 216 -6.71 2.58 -7.14
CA LEU A 216 -5.68 1.56 -7.32
C LEU A 216 -5.43 1.32 -8.81
N ARG A 217 -6.49 1.19 -9.61
CA ARG A 217 -6.39 1.03 -11.07
C ARG A 217 -5.68 2.19 -11.74
N CYS A 218 -6.04 3.42 -11.38
CA CYS A 218 -5.38 4.62 -11.88
C CYS A 218 -3.87 4.63 -11.56
N LEU A 219 -3.50 4.29 -10.31
CA LEU A 219 -2.11 4.28 -9.86
C LEU A 219 -1.26 3.17 -10.48
N THR A 220 -1.85 2.02 -10.76
CA THR A 220 -1.14 0.81 -11.17
C THR A 220 -1.25 0.53 -12.67
N GLY A 221 -2.17 1.18 -13.37
CA GLY A 221 -2.50 0.89 -14.77
C GLY A 221 -3.28 -0.41 -14.97
N LEU A 222 -3.70 -1.10 -13.88
CA LEU A 222 -4.66 -2.19 -13.94
C LEU A 222 -5.94 -1.66 -14.61
N ASP A 223 -6.41 -2.37 -15.64
CA ASP A 223 -7.55 -2.01 -16.51
C ASP A 223 -7.24 -1.12 -17.74
N THR A 224 -5.97 -0.96 -18.11
CA THR A 224 -5.60 -0.50 -19.48
C THR A 224 -5.20 -1.64 -20.44
N ALA A 225 -4.95 -2.84 -19.91
CA ALA A 225 -4.81 -4.05 -20.70
C ALA A 225 -6.13 -4.82 -20.63
N SER A 226 -6.83 -4.86 -21.77
CA SER A 226 -8.00 -5.68 -22.00
C SER A 226 -7.74 -7.12 -21.54
N ASP A 227 -8.69 -7.73 -20.83
CA ASP A 227 -8.78 -9.18 -20.77
C ASP A 227 -8.64 -9.73 -22.21
N PRO A 228 -7.68 -10.62 -22.50
CA PRO A 228 -7.74 -11.35 -23.75
C PRO A 228 -8.99 -12.23 -23.67
N GLN A 229 -9.94 -11.95 -24.56
CA GLN A 229 -11.02 -12.88 -24.92
C GLN A 229 -10.46 -14.24 -25.34
#